data_AF-A0A6P8BGH0-F1
#
_entry.id   AF-A0A6P8BGH0-F1
#
_cell.length_a   1.000
_cell.length_b   1.000
_cell.length_c   1.000
_cell.angle_alpha   90.00
_cell.angle_beta   90.00
_cell.angle_gamma   90.00
#
_symmetry.space_group_name_H-M   'P 1'
#
loop_
_entity.id
_entity.type
_entity.pdbx_description
1 polymer ?
#
loop_
_entity_poly.entity_id
_entity_poly.type
_entity_poly.pdbx_seq_one_letter_code
_entity_poly.pdbx_strand_id
1 'polypeptide(L)'
;MGFPTTILAIITGAVSAAALFVSGSSIPRLRKYEDKAEKAAEWSNIAEERLWNTRYTVGAGIVAALISLLSALNLIFLAKSGWSVSQPIWAAILAFGTRYAAVYVHDFWAKKHKIPMMDSYNEAISEQKNVSGMLDMIAAGWLTIALLRLLTL
;
A
#
# COMPACT_ATOMS: atom_id res chain seq x y z
N MET A 1 13.30 -4.56 -23.47
CA MET A 1 13.31 -4.22 -22.03
C MET A 1 14.67 -4.55 -21.47
N GLY A 2 15.20 -3.75 -20.54
CA GLY A 2 16.41 -4.13 -19.82
C GLY A 2 16.10 -5.26 -18.83
N PHE A 3 16.80 -6.39 -18.96
CA PHE A 3 16.70 -7.61 -18.14
C PHE A 3 16.50 -7.37 -16.63
N PRO A 4 17.22 -6.43 -15.95
CA PRO A 4 17.02 -6.24 -14.50
C PRO A 4 15.69 -5.55 -14.13
N THR A 5 15.18 -4.65 -14.99
CA THR A 5 13.98 -3.86 -14.66
C THR A 5 12.70 -4.69 -14.72
N THR A 6 12.66 -5.71 -15.58
CA THR A 6 11.52 -6.62 -15.68
C THR A 6 11.43 -7.54 -14.46
N ILE A 7 12.56 -8.07 -13.98
CA ILE A 7 12.60 -8.89 -12.76
C ILE A 7 12.13 -8.09 -11.55
N LEU A 8 12.62 -6.85 -11.40
CA LEU A 8 12.18 -5.96 -10.34
C LEU A 8 10.68 -5.61 -10.45
N ALA A 9 10.15 -5.42 -11.65
CA ALA A 9 8.73 -5.18 -11.85
C ALA A 9 7.88 -6.41 -11.46
N ILE A 10 8.34 -7.64 -11.76
CA ILE A 10 7.68 -8.88 -11.33
C ILE A 10 7.64 -8.97 -9.82
N ILE A 11 8.78 -8.75 -9.14
CA ILE A 11 8.85 -8.78 -7.67
C ILE A 11 7.94 -7.70 -7.07
N THR A 12 8.05 -6.45 -7.56
CA THR A 12 7.24 -5.33 -7.08
C THR A 12 5.75 -5.57 -7.30
N GLY A 13 5.37 -6.16 -8.44
CA GLY A 13 4.01 -6.58 -8.73
C GLY A 13 3.52 -7.69 -7.80
N ALA A 14 4.34 -8.70 -7.52
CA ALA A 14 3.99 -9.78 -6.58
C ALA A 14 3.77 -9.24 -5.15
N VAL A 15 4.64 -8.35 -4.67
CA VAL A 15 4.46 -7.69 -3.36
C VAL A 15 3.19 -6.82 -3.36
N SER A 16 2.89 -6.13 -4.46
CA SER A 16 1.65 -5.34 -4.61
C SER A 16 0.40 -6.21 -4.53
N ALA A 17 0.40 -7.37 -5.19
CA ALA A 17 -0.69 -8.33 -5.10
C ALA A 17 -0.84 -8.91 -3.68
N ALA A 18 0.27 -9.23 -3.01
CA ALA A 18 0.26 -9.69 -1.62
C ALA A 18 -0.31 -8.62 -0.67
N ALA A 19 0.10 -7.35 -0.82
CA ALA A 19 -0.43 -6.24 -0.04
C ALA A 19 -1.94 -6.09 -0.23
N LEU A 20 -2.43 -6.16 -1.47
CA LEU A 20 -3.88 -6.14 -1.77
C LEU A 20 -4.62 -7.30 -1.11
N PHE A 21 -4.07 -8.51 -1.18
CA PHE A 21 -4.69 -9.69 -0.57
C PHE A 21 -4.78 -9.54 0.95
N VAL A 22 -3.70 -9.14 1.61
CA VAL A 22 -3.67 -8.91 3.07
C VAL A 22 -4.65 -7.81 3.46
N SER A 23 -4.59 -6.64 2.81
CA SER A 23 -5.52 -5.54 3.06
C SER A 23 -6.98 -5.97 2.85
N GLY A 24 -7.29 -6.70 1.77
CA GLY A 24 -8.62 -7.22 1.49
C GLY A 24 -9.13 -8.20 2.55
N SER A 25 -8.28 -9.12 2.99
CA SER A 25 -8.62 -10.11 4.03
C SER A 25 -8.84 -9.49 5.42
N SER A 26 -8.33 -8.27 5.65
CA SER A 26 -8.50 -7.54 6.92
C SER A 26 -9.83 -6.79 7.00
N ILE A 27 -10.46 -6.45 5.86
CA ILE A 27 -11.71 -5.68 5.80
C ILE A 27 -12.85 -6.37 6.59
N PRO A 28 -13.14 -7.68 6.40
CA PRO A 28 -14.19 -8.33 7.18
C PRO A 28 -13.96 -8.30 8.69
N ARG A 29 -12.69 -8.39 9.12
CA ARG A 29 -12.31 -8.32 10.54
C ARG A 29 -12.51 -6.93 11.13
N LEU A 30 -12.18 -5.89 10.37
CA LEU A 30 -12.46 -4.50 10.75
C LEU A 30 -13.97 -4.22 10.79
N ARG A 31 -14.72 -4.71 9.79
CA ARG A 31 -16.18 -4.57 9.71
C ARG A 31 -16.92 -5.10 10.92
N LYS A 32 -16.43 -6.20 11.52
CA LYS A 32 -17.02 -6.78 12.75
C LYS A 32 -17.13 -5.79 13.92
N TYR A 33 -16.26 -4.79 13.96
CA TYR A 33 -16.22 -3.78 15.02
C TYR A 33 -16.72 -2.40 14.57
N GLU A 34 -17.08 -2.28 13.30
CA GLU A 34 -17.43 -1.02 12.65
C GLU A 34 -18.80 -0.52 13.12
N ASP A 35 -19.80 -1.40 13.24
CA ASP A 35 -21.14 -1.02 13.72
C ASP A 35 -21.10 -0.39 15.13
N LYS A 36 -20.22 -0.90 15.99
CA LYS A 36 -20.02 -0.34 17.34
C LYS A 36 -19.29 1.00 17.28
N ALA A 37 -18.32 1.14 16.38
CA ALA A 37 -17.60 2.38 16.17
C ALA A 37 -18.50 3.47 15.55
N GLU A 38 -19.42 3.10 14.68
CA GLU A 38 -20.41 4.00 14.05
C GLU A 38 -21.41 4.52 15.09
N LYS A 39 -21.96 3.63 15.93
CA LYS A 39 -22.78 4.07 17.07
C LYS A 39 -22.02 4.99 18.02
N ALA A 40 -20.74 4.76 18.25
CA ALA A 40 -19.93 5.65 19.07
C ALA A 40 -19.65 7.00 18.37
N ALA A 41 -19.55 7.01 17.05
CA ALA A 41 -19.34 8.21 16.24
C ALA A 41 -20.53 9.16 16.27
N GLU A 42 -21.76 8.65 16.34
CA GLU A 42 -22.99 9.46 16.48
C GLU A 42 -22.95 10.40 17.69
N TRP A 43 -22.24 10.02 18.75
CA TRP A 43 -22.20 10.76 20.01
C TRP A 43 -20.83 11.38 20.31
N SER A 44 -19.84 11.20 19.44
CA SER A 44 -18.47 11.67 19.69
C SER A 44 -17.68 11.90 18.40
N ASN A 45 -17.33 13.17 18.16
CA ASN A 45 -16.48 13.60 17.04
C ASN A 45 -15.12 12.86 17.01
N ILE A 46 -14.57 12.49 18.16
CA ILE A 46 -13.31 11.72 18.24
C ILE A 46 -13.50 10.29 17.70
N ALA A 47 -14.68 9.70 17.93
CA ALA A 47 -14.98 8.35 17.44
C ALA A 47 -15.23 8.37 15.92
N GLU A 48 -15.92 9.39 15.43
CA GLU A 48 -16.10 9.65 14.00
C GLU A 48 -14.76 9.83 13.27
N GLU A 49 -13.88 10.70 13.79
CA GLU A 49 -12.55 10.93 13.20
C GLU A 49 -11.72 9.64 13.15
N ARG A 50 -11.82 8.79 14.19
CA ARG A 50 -11.13 7.49 14.22
C ARG A 50 -11.69 6.51 13.22
N LEU A 51 -13.01 6.46 13.04
CA LEU A 51 -13.67 5.62 12.05
C LEU A 51 -13.25 6.03 10.63
N TRP A 52 -13.29 7.33 10.35
CA TRP A 52 -12.86 7.90 9.09
C TRP A 52 -11.41 7.58 8.77
N ASN A 53 -10.48 7.86 9.69
CA ASN A 53 -9.06 7.59 9.49
C ASN A 53 -8.77 6.08 9.31
N THR A 54 -9.53 5.20 9.97
CA THR A 54 -9.40 3.75 9.76
C THR A 54 -9.77 3.35 8.34
N ARG A 55 -10.94 3.80 7.84
CA ARG A 55 -11.36 3.55 6.45
C ARG A 55 -10.39 4.13 5.45
N TYR A 56 -9.94 5.38 5.68
CA TYR A 56 -9.09 6.11 4.77
C TYR A 56 -7.67 5.51 4.67
N THR A 57 -7.08 5.08 5.78
CA THR A 57 -5.76 4.43 5.77
C THR A 57 -5.78 3.06 5.08
N VAL A 58 -6.80 2.24 5.34
CA VAL A 58 -6.99 0.96 4.63
C VAL A 58 -7.20 1.22 3.13
N GLY A 59 -8.04 2.19 2.79
CA GLY A 59 -8.29 2.60 1.40
C GLY A 59 -7.02 3.10 0.69
N ALA A 60 -6.24 3.96 1.35
CA ALA A 60 -4.98 4.47 0.82
C ALA A 60 -3.98 3.36 0.52
N GLY A 61 -3.85 2.38 1.42
CA GLY A 61 -2.98 1.22 1.19
C GLY A 61 -3.43 0.36 -0.01
N ILE A 62 -4.74 0.12 -0.12
CA ILE A 62 -5.33 -0.63 -1.26
C ILE A 62 -5.11 0.12 -2.57
N VAL A 63 -5.42 1.41 -2.62
CA VAL A 63 -5.27 2.23 -3.85
C VAL A 63 -3.81 2.29 -4.28
N ALA A 64 -2.88 2.52 -3.35
CA ALA A 64 -1.45 2.56 -3.64
C ALA A 64 -0.94 1.21 -4.19
N ALA A 65 -1.31 0.09 -3.55
CA ALA A 65 -0.94 -1.23 -4.00
C ALA A 65 -1.57 -1.60 -5.37
N LEU A 66 -2.81 -1.17 -5.63
CA LEU A 66 -3.50 -1.42 -6.90
C LEU A 66 -2.86 -0.65 -8.05
N ILE A 67 -2.60 0.65 -7.88
CA ILE A 67 -1.92 1.48 -8.89
C ILE A 67 -0.53 0.91 -9.19
N SER A 68 0.19 0.48 -8.15
CA SER A 68 1.49 -0.19 -8.28
C SER A 68 1.37 -1.49 -9.09
N LEU A 69 0.41 -2.36 -8.76
CA LEU A 69 0.20 -3.62 -9.47
C LEU A 69 -0.10 -3.39 -10.96
N LEU A 70 -1.01 -2.47 -11.27
CA LEU A 70 -1.35 -2.12 -12.66
C LEU A 70 -0.14 -1.56 -13.41
N SER A 71 0.67 -0.74 -12.75
CA SER A 71 1.89 -0.19 -13.32
C SER A 71 2.96 -1.26 -13.56
N ALA A 72 3.09 -2.23 -12.66
CA ALA A 72 3.98 -3.36 -12.82
C ALA A 72 3.54 -4.24 -14.01
N LEU A 73 2.25 -4.55 -14.13
CA LEU A 73 1.70 -5.29 -15.28
C LEU A 73 1.92 -4.54 -16.59
N ASN A 74 1.73 -3.21 -16.60
CA ASN A 74 2.01 -2.39 -17.77
C ASN A 74 3.50 -2.48 -18.17
N LEU A 75 4.41 -2.40 -17.20
CA LEU A 75 5.85 -2.51 -17.44
C LEU A 75 6.25 -3.92 -17.90
N ILE A 76 5.59 -4.99 -17.45
CA ILE A 76 5.89 -6.37 -17.84
C ILE A 76 5.35 -6.72 -19.22
N PHE A 77 4.12 -6.33 -19.55
CA PHE A 77 3.42 -6.80 -20.75
C PHE A 77 3.35 -5.78 -21.89
N LEU A 78 3.26 -4.48 -21.58
CA LEU A 78 2.96 -3.44 -22.57
C LEU A 78 4.14 -2.51 -22.87
N ALA A 79 5.12 -2.40 -21.97
CA ALA A 79 6.22 -1.46 -22.18
C ALA A 79 7.10 -1.90 -23.37
N LYS A 80 7.13 -1.05 -24.40
CA LYS A 80 7.97 -1.25 -25.58
C LYS A 80 9.45 -1.23 -25.22
N SER A 81 10.25 -2.01 -25.94
CA SER A 81 11.71 -1.97 -25.84
C SER A 81 12.22 -0.69 -26.52
N GLY A 82 12.68 0.28 -25.74
CA GLY A 82 13.20 1.56 -26.22
C GLY A 82 13.33 2.56 -25.09
N TRP A 83 14.06 3.65 -25.33
CA TRP A 83 14.21 4.73 -24.37
C TRP A 83 12.97 5.63 -24.35
N SER A 84 12.49 5.97 -23.16
CA SER A 84 11.40 6.92 -22.96
C SER A 84 11.55 7.58 -21.59
N VAL A 85 11.67 8.91 -21.59
CA VAL A 85 11.79 9.74 -20.36
C VAL A 85 10.58 9.54 -19.42
N SER A 86 9.41 9.20 -19.96
CA SER A 86 8.20 8.99 -19.17
C SER A 86 8.28 7.81 -18.21
N GLN A 87 9.05 6.76 -18.53
CA GLN A 87 9.13 5.55 -17.70
C GLN A 87 9.85 5.78 -16.35
N PRO A 88 11.07 6.35 -16.30
CA PRO A 88 11.72 6.64 -15.02
C PRO A 88 10.98 7.71 -14.20
N ILE A 89 10.36 8.71 -14.85
CA ILE A 89 9.53 9.70 -14.15
C ILE A 89 8.31 9.04 -13.49
N TRP A 90 7.58 8.18 -14.22
CA TRP A 90 6.44 7.46 -13.66
C TRP A 90 6.85 6.55 -12.50
N ALA A 91 7.96 5.81 -12.65
CA ALA A 91 8.50 4.99 -11.58
C ALA A 91 8.89 5.82 -10.34
N ALA A 92 9.46 7.01 -10.51
CA ALA A 92 9.76 7.91 -9.40
C ALA A 92 8.48 8.40 -8.71
N ILE A 93 7.46 8.82 -9.47
CA ILE A 93 6.15 9.22 -8.92
C ILE A 93 5.54 8.07 -8.11
N LEU A 94 5.58 6.84 -8.62
CA LEU A 94 5.09 5.67 -7.90
C LEU A 94 5.89 5.43 -6.62
N ALA A 95 7.21 5.55 -6.65
CA ALA A 95 8.06 5.39 -5.46
C ALA A 95 7.68 6.40 -4.37
N PHE A 96 7.57 7.68 -4.71
CA PHE A 96 7.20 8.72 -3.75
C PHE A 96 5.75 8.58 -3.27
N GLY A 97 4.81 8.31 -4.18
CA GLY A 97 3.39 8.15 -3.85
C GLY A 97 3.14 6.94 -2.94
N THR A 98 3.77 5.80 -3.24
CA THR A 98 3.65 4.59 -2.41
C THR A 98 4.38 4.75 -1.08
N ARG A 99 5.53 5.43 -1.02
CA ARG A 99 6.20 5.78 0.24
C ARG A 99 5.35 6.71 1.11
N TYR A 100 4.71 7.72 0.52
CA TYR A 100 3.80 8.59 1.24
C TYR A 100 2.63 7.79 1.83
N ALA A 101 2.03 6.89 1.05
CA ALA A 101 0.99 5.99 1.54
C ALA A 101 1.51 5.08 2.67
N ALA A 102 2.72 4.52 2.53
CA ALA A 102 3.34 3.68 3.55
C ALA A 102 3.50 4.43 4.89
N VAL A 103 4.05 5.64 4.86
CA VAL A 103 4.21 6.49 6.05
C VAL A 103 2.85 6.84 6.65
N TYR A 104 1.88 7.24 5.82
CA TYR A 104 0.55 7.61 6.28
C TYR A 104 -0.18 6.45 6.98
N VAL A 105 -0.12 5.25 6.39
CA VAL A 105 -0.67 4.02 7.00
C VAL A 105 0.10 3.66 8.26
N HIS A 106 1.43 3.65 8.21
CA HIS A 106 2.29 3.33 9.34
C HIS A 106 2.00 4.25 10.54
N ASP A 107 1.99 5.56 10.36
CA ASP A 107 1.83 6.52 11.45
C ASP A 107 0.49 6.42 12.15
N PHE A 108 -0.58 6.07 11.43
CA PHE A 108 -1.88 5.83 12.01
C PHE A 108 -1.91 4.53 12.84
N TRP A 109 -1.40 3.43 12.28
CA TRP A 109 -1.47 2.10 12.90
C TRP A 109 -0.40 1.88 13.97
N ALA A 110 0.76 2.53 13.88
CA ALA A 110 1.84 2.47 14.86
C ALA A 110 1.39 2.96 16.23
N LYS A 111 0.56 4.01 16.27
CA LYS A 111 0.00 4.59 17.49
C LYS A 111 -1.10 3.74 18.14
N LYS A 112 -1.59 2.70 17.46
CA LYS A 112 -2.62 1.79 17.99
C LYS A 112 -1.99 0.72 18.87
N HIS A 113 -2.50 0.65 20.11
CA HIS A 113 -2.14 -0.38 21.07
C HIS A 113 -3.07 -1.58 20.91
N LYS A 114 -2.54 -2.78 21.18
CA LYS A 114 -3.35 -4.00 21.21
C LYS A 114 -4.26 -3.97 22.44
N ILE A 115 -5.51 -4.34 22.27
CA ILE A 115 -6.53 -4.33 23.33
C ILE A 115 -6.74 -5.76 23.82
N PRO A 116 -6.68 -6.04 25.13
CA PRO A 116 -6.93 -7.39 25.64
C PRO A 116 -8.34 -7.88 25.25
N MET A 117 -8.47 -9.19 24.97
CA MET A 117 -9.73 -9.86 24.57
C MET A 117 -10.32 -9.44 23.20
N MET A 118 -9.56 -8.71 22.38
CA MET A 118 -9.99 -8.24 21.05
C MET A 118 -9.10 -8.81 19.94
N ASP A 119 -8.97 -10.14 19.89
CA ASP A 119 -7.99 -10.83 19.03
C ASP A 119 -8.13 -10.48 17.55
N SER A 120 -9.33 -10.52 16.98
CA SER A 120 -9.53 -10.15 15.57
C SER A 120 -9.22 -8.67 15.26
N TYR A 121 -9.34 -7.78 16.25
CA TYR A 121 -8.94 -6.37 16.09
C TYR A 121 -7.42 -6.22 16.18
N ASN A 122 -6.78 -6.95 17.10
CA ASN A 122 -5.32 -6.96 17.26
C ASN A 122 -4.60 -7.57 16.05
N GLU A 123 -5.20 -8.58 15.43
CA GLU A 123 -4.77 -9.14 14.15
C GLU A 123 -4.86 -8.10 13.06
N ALA A 124 -6.01 -7.43 12.91
CA ALA A 124 -6.18 -6.38 11.90
C ALA A 124 -5.15 -5.24 12.07
N ILE A 125 -4.85 -4.82 13.31
CA ILE A 125 -3.77 -3.85 13.57
C ILE A 125 -2.41 -4.38 13.08
N SER A 126 -2.10 -5.64 13.37
CA SER A 126 -0.82 -6.25 13.01
C SER A 126 -0.69 -6.41 11.49
N GLU A 127 -1.78 -6.77 10.81
CA GLU A 127 -1.86 -6.87 9.36
C GLU A 127 -1.66 -5.53 8.68
N GLN A 128 -2.28 -4.46 9.20
CA GLN A 128 -2.12 -3.13 8.63
C GLN A 128 -0.70 -2.59 8.82
N LYS A 129 -0.03 -2.92 9.94
CA LYS A 129 1.41 -2.66 10.08
C LYS A 129 2.23 -3.42 9.05
N ASN A 130 1.92 -4.69 8.80
CA ASN A 130 2.58 -5.47 7.76
C ASN A 130 2.38 -4.88 6.37
N VAL A 131 1.15 -4.43 6.03
CA VAL A 131 0.84 -3.73 4.78
C VAL A 131 1.70 -2.47 4.61
N SER A 132 1.91 -1.68 5.67
CA SER A 132 2.79 -0.51 5.59
C SER A 132 4.23 -0.88 5.22
N GLY A 133 4.75 -1.99 5.76
CA GLY A 133 6.07 -2.51 5.38
C GLY A 133 6.12 -3.04 3.94
N MET A 134 5.05 -3.67 3.46
CA MET A 134 4.93 -4.08 2.05
C MET A 134 4.90 -2.88 1.10
N LEU A 135 4.20 -1.80 1.46
CA LEU A 135 4.19 -0.56 0.70
C LEU A 135 5.58 0.10 0.64
N ASP A 136 6.36 0.01 1.72
CA ASP A 136 7.77 0.45 1.71
C ASP A 136 8.65 -0.39 0.77
N MET A 137 8.45 -1.71 0.74
CA MET A 137 9.13 -2.57 -0.23
C MET A 137 8.74 -2.22 -1.67
N ILE A 138 7.46 -1.93 -1.93
CA ILE A 138 6.97 -1.48 -3.23
C ILE A 138 7.62 -0.15 -3.63
N ALA A 139 7.72 0.80 -2.70
CA ALA A 139 8.36 2.09 -2.93
C ALA A 139 9.85 1.92 -3.28
N ALA A 140 10.57 1.08 -2.55
CA ALA A 140 11.96 0.75 -2.84
C ALA A 140 12.14 0.07 -4.20
N GLY A 141 11.22 -0.83 -4.57
CA GLY A 141 11.19 -1.48 -5.88
C GLY A 141 11.05 -0.47 -7.02
N TRP A 142 10.09 0.44 -6.92
CA TRP A 142 9.88 1.50 -7.90
C TRP A 142 11.04 2.49 -7.98
N LEU A 143 11.64 2.85 -6.84
CA LEU A 143 12.81 3.72 -6.81
C LEU A 143 13.99 3.08 -7.54
N THR A 144 14.22 1.79 -7.30
CA THR A 144 15.29 1.02 -7.97
C THR A 144 15.05 0.95 -9.48
N ILE A 145 13.79 0.72 -9.90
CA ILE A 145 13.41 0.73 -11.32
C ILE A 145 13.65 2.11 -11.95
N ALA A 146 13.29 3.20 -11.26
CA ALA A 146 13.50 4.56 -11.72
C ALA A 146 14.98 4.86 -11.95
N LEU A 147 15.83 4.53 -10.96
CA LEU A 147 17.28 4.71 -11.04
C LEU A 147 17.90 3.88 -12.17
N LEU A 148 17.54 2.60 -12.29
CA LEU A 148 18.06 1.74 -13.35
C LEU A 148 17.69 2.25 -14.73
N ARG A 149 16.44 2.67 -14.94
CA ARG A 149 15.98 3.21 -16.24
C ARG A 149 16.61 4.56 -16.56
N LEU A 150 16.96 5.35 -15.55
CA LEU A 150 17.70 6.60 -15.72
C LEU A 150 19.18 6.35 -16.02
N LEU A 151 19.79 5.32 -15.43
CA LEU A 151 21.20 4.97 -15.67
C LEU A 151 21.44 4.23 -16.99
N THR A 152 20.45 3.46 -17.48
CA THR A 152 20.48 2.86 -18.82
C THR A 152 20.05 3.85 -19.91
N LEU A 153 20.39 5.13 -19.72
CA LEU A 153 20.23 6.23 -20.67
C LEU A 153 20.87 5.90 -22.03
#